data_AF-A0A6A5DPC0-F1
#
_entry.id   AF-A0A6A5DPC0-F1
#
_cell.length_a   1.000
_cell.length_b   1.000
_cell.length_c   1.000
_cell.angle_alpha   90.00
_cell.angle_beta   90.00
_cell.angle_gamma   90.00
#
_symmetry.space_group_name_H-M   'P 1'
#
loop_
_entity.id
_entity.type
_entity.pdbx_description
1 polymer ?
#
loop_
_entity_poly.entity_id
_entity_poly.type
_entity_poly.pdbx_seq_one_letter_code
_entity_poly.pdbx_strand_id
1 'polypeptide(L)'
;MCDLCLSAVLGKIRSAVGSAQLLMSQKFQQFRELCEENLNPNAHPRPISQDLAGFWDMLQLSIENISLKFDELHQLKANNWNPLTPPEIQERRMPPPVPKKPLKGHHPPLARDRSLESSERQRLEARKRLLAAKRAASVRQSSATESADSIEIYIPEAQTRL
;
A
#
# COMPACT_ATOMS: atom_id res chain seq x y z
N MET A 1 10.92 12.10 -31.56
CA MET A 1 10.69 12.36 -30.13
C MET A 1 10.10 13.76 -30.03
N CYS A 2 8.87 13.91 -29.53
CA CYS A 2 8.22 15.23 -29.47
C CYS A 2 8.86 16.11 -28.39
N ASP A 3 8.99 17.43 -28.62
CA ASP A 3 9.58 18.36 -27.65
C ASP A 3 8.90 18.35 -26.27
N LEU A 4 7.58 18.10 -26.25
CA LEU A 4 6.79 17.97 -25.04
C LEU A 4 7.18 16.72 -24.19
N CYS A 5 7.69 15.67 -24.83
CA CYS A 5 8.13 14.46 -24.14
C CYS A 5 9.50 14.67 -23.48
N LEU A 6 10.41 15.36 -24.19
CA LEU A 6 11.74 15.66 -23.67
C LEU A 6 11.67 16.59 -22.44
N SER A 7 10.81 17.62 -22.49
CA SER A 7 10.61 18.53 -21.35
C SER A 7 10.04 17.82 -20.13
N ALA A 8 9.11 16.89 -20.31
CA ALA A 8 8.55 16.08 -19.23
C ALA A 8 9.61 15.17 -18.58
N VAL A 9 10.44 14.48 -19.38
CA VAL A 9 11.52 13.62 -18.87
C VAL A 9 12.57 14.43 -18.11
N LEU A 10 13.00 15.57 -18.66
CA LEU A 10 13.94 16.47 -17.98
C LEU A 10 13.37 17.00 -16.66
N GLY A 11 12.06 17.27 -16.59
CA GLY A 11 11.36 17.63 -15.36
C GLY A 11 11.44 16.52 -14.30
N LYS A 12 11.20 15.27 -14.68
CA LYS A 12 11.33 14.11 -13.78
C LYS A 12 12.75 13.93 -13.26
N ILE A 13 13.76 14.04 -14.14
CA ILE A 13 15.18 13.95 -13.76
C ILE A 13 15.54 15.05 -12.75
N ARG A 14 15.20 16.30 -13.04
CA ARG A 14 15.47 17.44 -12.14
C ARG A 14 14.78 17.26 -10.78
N SER A 15 13.53 16.77 -10.78
CA SER A 15 12.79 16.49 -9.55
C SER A 15 13.45 15.39 -8.71
N ALA A 16 13.85 14.27 -9.32
CA ALA A 16 14.52 13.17 -8.62
C ALA A 16 15.87 13.62 -8.04
N VAL A 17 16.72 14.23 -8.86
CA VAL A 17 18.04 14.72 -8.46
C VAL A 17 17.92 15.79 -7.38
N GLY A 18 17.05 16.79 -7.58
CA GLY A 18 16.84 17.85 -6.60
C GLY A 18 16.33 17.33 -5.26
N SER A 19 15.41 16.36 -5.27
CA SER A 19 14.94 15.72 -4.04
C SER A 19 16.06 14.97 -3.30
N ALA A 20 16.89 14.23 -4.02
CA ALA A 20 18.02 13.51 -3.44
C ALA A 20 19.09 14.46 -2.87
N GLN A 21 19.42 15.51 -3.60
CA GLN A 21 20.35 16.55 -3.14
C GLN A 21 19.82 17.26 -1.90
N LEU A 22 18.53 17.57 -1.84
CA LEU A 22 17.89 18.17 -0.66
C LEU A 22 17.94 17.22 0.54
N LEU A 23 17.65 15.93 0.32
CA LEU A 23 17.73 14.92 1.36
C LEU A 23 19.14 14.88 1.96
N MET A 24 20.18 14.79 1.11
CA MET A 24 21.58 14.72 1.54
C MET A 24 22.06 16.01 2.24
N SER A 25 21.78 17.17 1.65
CA SER A 25 22.29 18.46 2.15
C SER A 25 21.51 19.00 3.34
N GLN A 26 20.27 18.55 3.56
CA GLN A 26 19.43 19.05 4.64
C GLN A 26 19.06 17.95 5.63
N LYS A 27 18.32 16.93 5.21
CA LYS A 27 17.76 15.94 6.14
C LYS A 27 18.82 15.04 6.78
N PHE A 28 19.81 14.60 6.00
CA PHE A 28 20.94 13.85 6.55
C PHE A 28 21.82 14.71 7.45
N GLN A 29 22.00 15.98 7.11
CA GLN A 29 22.74 16.93 7.94
C GLN A 29 22.04 17.14 9.29
N GLN A 30 20.73 17.36 9.29
CA GLN A 30 19.90 17.44 10.49
C GLN A 30 19.98 16.16 11.33
N PHE A 31 19.91 14.99 10.68
CA PHE A 31 20.01 13.71 11.40
C PHE A 31 21.38 13.53 12.05
N ARG A 32 22.46 13.96 11.38
CA ARG A 32 23.82 13.91 11.92
C ARG A 32 23.94 14.77 13.17
N GLU A 33 23.47 16.02 13.10
CA GLU A 33 23.46 16.95 14.23
C GLU A 33 22.65 16.38 15.39
N LEU A 34 21.48 15.80 15.12
CA LEU A 34 20.65 15.13 16.14
C LEU A 34 21.38 13.97 16.82
N CYS A 35 22.15 13.19 16.06
CA CYS A 35 22.99 12.11 16.60
C CYS A 35 24.12 12.67 17.47
N GLU A 36 24.80 13.73 17.02
CA GLU A 36 25.88 14.39 17.76
C GLU A 36 25.37 14.98 19.08
N GLU A 37 24.21 15.64 19.07
CA GLU A 37 23.54 16.16 20.26
C GLU A 37 23.10 15.05 21.22
N ASN A 38 22.58 13.94 20.69
CA ASN A 38 22.25 12.78 21.51
C ASN A 38 23.48 12.20 22.20
N LEU A 39 24.67 12.26 21.61
CA LEU A 39 25.90 11.81 22.26
C LEU A 39 26.47 12.82 23.26
N ASN A 40 26.12 14.10 23.15
CA ASN A 40 26.61 15.15 24.03
C ASN A 40 25.84 15.17 25.37
N PRO A 41 26.50 14.88 26.52
CA PRO A 41 25.84 14.90 27.83
C PRO A 41 25.41 16.30 28.29
N ASN A 42 25.97 17.36 27.69
CA ASN A 42 25.67 18.75 28.01
C ASN A 42 24.61 19.39 27.09
N ALA A 43 24.05 18.63 26.14
CA ALA A 43 23.01 19.14 25.25
C ALA A 43 21.69 19.36 25.99
N HIS A 44 21.01 20.49 25.74
CA HIS A 44 19.77 20.85 26.41
C HIS A 44 18.78 21.53 25.43
N PRO A 45 17.62 20.91 25.13
CA PRO A 45 17.23 19.55 25.50
C PRO A 45 18.09 18.51 24.74
N ARG A 46 18.41 17.40 25.40
CA ARG A 46 19.14 16.30 24.76
C ARG A 46 18.14 15.40 24.03
N PRO A 47 18.30 15.15 22.72
CA PRO A 47 17.47 14.18 22.01
C PRO A 47 17.58 12.80 22.67
N ILE A 48 16.49 12.04 22.72
CA ILE A 48 16.49 10.64 23.19
C ILE A 48 16.51 9.66 22.02
N SER A 49 16.82 8.39 22.28
CA SER A 49 16.87 7.36 21.22
C SER A 49 15.56 7.22 20.43
N GLN A 50 14.41 7.54 21.04
CA GLN A 50 13.12 7.55 20.35
C GLN A 50 13.00 8.70 19.33
N ASP A 51 13.59 9.87 19.61
CA ASP A 51 13.61 11.00 18.66
C ASP A 51 14.44 10.63 17.43
N LEU A 52 15.58 9.98 17.64
CA LEU A 52 16.44 9.49 16.56
C LEU A 52 15.72 8.43 15.72
N ALA A 53 15.06 7.47 16.37
CA ALA A 53 14.28 6.44 15.68
C ALA A 53 13.15 7.06 14.84
N GLY A 54 12.38 7.99 15.41
CA GLY A 54 11.30 8.67 14.69
C GLY A 54 11.81 9.51 13.52
N PHE A 55 12.95 10.19 13.67
CA PHE A 55 13.58 10.91 12.55
C PHE A 55 14.07 9.94 11.48
N TRP A 56 14.68 8.83 11.87
CA TRP A 56 15.15 7.79 10.97
C TRP A 56 14.00 7.19 10.13
N ASP A 57 12.85 6.91 10.73
CA ASP A 57 11.68 6.42 10.00
C ASP A 57 11.22 7.40 8.91
N MET A 58 11.23 8.70 9.21
CA MET A 58 10.93 9.73 8.21
C MET A 58 11.99 9.83 7.12
N LEU A 59 13.26 9.67 7.48
CA LEU A 59 14.37 9.66 6.53
C LEU A 59 14.25 8.47 5.59
N GLN A 60 13.89 7.30 6.12
CA GLN A 60 13.70 6.08 5.35
C GLN A 60 12.54 6.22 4.35
N LEU A 61 11.40 6.75 4.78
CA LEU A 61 10.29 7.05 3.88
C LEU A 61 10.72 8.01 2.75
N SER A 62 11.55 9.00 3.06
CA SER A 62 12.06 9.94 2.06
C SER A 62 13.01 9.26 1.07
N ILE A 63 13.88 8.35 1.55
CA ILE A 63 14.77 7.53 0.71
C ILE A 63 13.95 6.66 -0.22
N GLU A 64 12.96 5.93 0.28
CA GLU A 64 12.07 5.09 -0.52
C GLU A 64 11.35 5.89 -1.62
N ASN A 65 10.78 7.04 -1.27
CA ASN A 65 10.13 7.92 -2.25
C ASN A 65 11.09 8.41 -3.35
N ILE A 66 12.34 8.70 -2.99
CA ILE A 66 13.36 9.12 -3.96
C ILE A 66 13.77 7.93 -4.82
N SER A 67 13.95 6.74 -4.24
CA SER A 67 14.23 5.51 -4.97
C SER A 67 13.16 5.22 -6.02
N LEU A 68 11.88 5.35 -5.68
CA LEU A 68 10.77 5.20 -6.64
C LEU A 68 10.88 6.17 -7.84
N LYS A 69 11.29 7.43 -7.60
CA LYS A 69 11.53 8.39 -8.69
C LYS A 69 12.68 7.95 -9.59
N PHE A 70 13.76 7.40 -9.02
CA PHE A 70 14.87 6.87 -9.81
C PHE A 70 14.50 5.59 -10.55
N ASP A 71 13.69 4.72 -9.97
CA ASP A 71 13.19 3.51 -10.64
C ASP A 71 12.34 3.87 -11.86
N GLU A 72 11.47 4.87 -11.75
CA GLU A 72 10.72 5.40 -12.89
C GLU A 72 11.65 5.89 -14.00
N LEU A 73 12.72 6.61 -13.65
CA LEU A 73 13.72 7.09 -14.61
C LEU A 73 14.50 5.95 -15.25
N HIS A 74 14.85 4.91 -14.49
CA HIS A 74 15.49 3.70 -15.02
C HIS A 74 14.59 2.97 -16.02
N GLN A 75 13.30 2.85 -15.71
CA GLN A 75 12.31 2.24 -16.61
C GLN A 75 12.13 3.07 -17.90
N LEU A 76 12.05 4.40 -17.79
CA LEU A 76 12.00 5.28 -18.96
C LEU A 76 13.24 5.13 -19.82
N LYS A 77 14.44 5.08 -19.23
CA LYS A 77 15.69 4.85 -19.96
C LYS A 77 15.69 3.50 -20.69
N ALA A 78 15.23 2.44 -20.03
CA ALA A 78 15.08 1.12 -20.65
C ALA A 78 14.06 1.13 -21.81
N ASN A 79 13.05 1.99 -21.74
CA ASN A 79 12.07 2.22 -22.79
C ASN A 79 12.47 3.32 -23.80
N ASN A 80 13.77 3.57 -24.00
CA ASN A 80 14.28 4.60 -24.92
C ASN A 80 13.70 6.01 -24.68
N TRP A 81 13.43 6.34 -23.41
CA TRP A 81 12.81 7.59 -22.96
C TRP A 81 11.38 7.82 -23.48
N ASN A 82 10.73 6.79 -24.00
CA ASN A 82 9.33 6.87 -24.36
C ASN A 82 8.46 6.82 -23.10
N PRO A 83 7.35 7.59 -23.05
CA PRO A 83 6.42 7.55 -21.94
C PRO A 83 5.96 6.10 -21.72
N LEU A 84 6.05 5.64 -20.48
CA LEU A 84 5.41 4.40 -20.09
C LEU A 84 3.90 4.64 -20.19
N THR A 85 3.23 3.90 -21.06
CA THR A 85 1.76 3.79 -20.98
C THR A 85 1.44 3.30 -19.57
N PRO A 86 0.61 4.01 -18.79
CA PRO A 86 0.11 3.46 -17.54
C PRO A 86 -0.44 2.06 -17.85
N PRO A 87 -0.25 1.06 -16.97
CA PRO A 87 -1.00 -0.17 -17.11
C PRO A 87 -2.46 0.26 -17.23
N GLU A 88 -3.12 -0.18 -18.30
CA GLU A 88 -4.54 0.05 -18.48
C GLU A 88 -5.20 -0.55 -17.24
N ILE A 89 -5.52 0.31 -16.26
CA ILE A 89 -6.43 -0.05 -15.21
C ILE A 89 -7.67 -0.37 -16.02
N GLN A 90 -7.96 -1.66 -16.21
CA GLN A 90 -9.27 -2.09 -16.61
C GLN A 90 -10.17 -1.58 -15.49
N GLU A 91 -10.65 -0.34 -15.67
CA GLU A 91 -11.81 0.16 -14.98
C GLU A 91 -12.87 -0.88 -15.27
N ARG A 92 -13.08 -1.78 -14.30
CA ARG A 92 -14.34 -2.48 -14.16
C ARG A 92 -15.35 -1.35 -14.06
N ARG A 93 -15.93 -1.00 -15.21
CA ARG A 93 -16.90 0.08 -15.37
C ARG A 93 -17.90 -0.07 -14.24
N MET A 94 -17.84 0.85 -13.28
CA MET A 94 -18.93 0.99 -12.35
C MET A 94 -20.15 1.39 -13.18
N PRO A 95 -21.27 0.66 -13.11
CA PRO A 95 -22.46 1.03 -13.86
C PRO A 95 -22.90 2.44 -13.44
N PRO A 96 -23.40 3.25 -14.40
CA PRO A 96 -23.66 4.66 -14.17
C PRO A 96 -24.74 4.86 -13.10
N PRO A 97 -24.65 5.93 -12.30
CA PRO A 97 -25.68 6.25 -11.31
C PRO A 97 -26.99 6.60 -12.00
N VAL A 98 -28.06 5.91 -11.61
CA VAL A 98 -29.41 6.05 -12.15
C VAL A 98 -29.96 7.47 -11.86
N PRO A 99 -30.65 8.15 -12.80
CA PRO A 99 -31.13 9.52 -12.60
C PRO A 99 -32.29 9.55 -11.60
N LYS A 100 -32.18 10.33 -10.52
CA LYS A 100 -33.32 10.66 -9.66
C LYS A 100 -33.90 12.02 -10.07
N LYS A 101 -35.12 12.00 -10.62
CA LYS A 101 -35.97 13.18 -10.81
C LYS A 101 -36.70 13.57 -9.50
N PRO A 102 -37.16 14.83 -9.38
CA PRO A 102 -37.19 15.57 -8.12
C PRO A 102 -38.60 15.68 -7.53
N LEU A 103 -38.73 15.81 -6.19
CA LEU A 103 -39.96 16.30 -5.55
C LEU A 103 -39.61 17.12 -4.29
N LYS A 104 -40.24 18.31 -4.23
CA LYS A 104 -40.14 19.39 -3.24
C LYS A 104 -40.66 19.01 -1.84
N GLY A 105 -40.11 19.63 -0.79
CA GLY A 105 -40.74 19.74 0.54
C GLY A 105 -39.86 20.46 1.56
N HIS A 106 -40.39 21.48 2.22
CA HIS A 106 -39.78 22.42 3.18
C HIS A 106 -39.28 21.81 4.53
N HIS A 107 -38.08 22.23 4.99
CA HIS A 107 -37.63 22.63 6.37
C HIS A 107 -37.80 21.71 7.64
N PRO A 108 -37.00 21.90 8.74
CA PRO A 108 -36.21 20.85 9.46
C PRO A 108 -36.61 20.65 10.96
N PRO A 109 -35.76 20.12 11.90
CA PRO A 109 -34.73 19.06 11.91
C PRO A 109 -35.10 17.92 12.92
N LEU A 110 -34.17 16.99 13.19
CA LEU A 110 -34.14 15.96 14.29
C LEU A 110 -34.43 14.51 13.87
N ALA A 111 -33.42 13.81 13.33
CA ALA A 111 -33.25 12.34 13.46
C ALA A 111 -31.97 11.88 12.75
N ARG A 112 -30.78 12.28 13.22
CA ARG A 112 -29.50 11.82 12.62
C ARG A 112 -28.97 10.53 13.24
N ASP A 113 -29.61 10.01 14.28
CA ASP A 113 -29.09 8.87 15.05
C ASP A 113 -29.51 7.50 14.48
N ARG A 114 -30.77 7.37 14.04
CA ARG A 114 -31.32 6.10 13.51
C ARG A 114 -30.68 5.58 12.22
N SER A 115 -30.05 6.47 11.45
CA SER A 115 -29.45 6.10 10.16
C SER A 115 -28.08 5.44 10.31
N LEU A 116 -27.34 5.75 11.38
CA LEU A 116 -26.03 5.15 11.62
C LEU A 116 -26.18 3.70 12.09
N GLU A 117 -27.11 3.45 13.02
CA GLU A 117 -27.40 2.09 13.50
C GLU A 117 -27.87 1.16 12.37
N SER A 118 -28.72 1.66 11.46
CA SER A 118 -29.16 0.90 10.29
C SER A 118 -28.00 0.57 9.35
N SER A 119 -27.10 1.53 9.11
CA SER A 119 -25.92 1.34 8.26
C SER A 119 -24.91 0.35 8.88
N GLU A 120 -24.69 0.42 10.19
CA GLU A 120 -23.83 -0.52 10.92
C GLU A 120 -24.40 -1.93 10.94
N ARG A 121 -25.72 -2.09 11.16
CA ARG A 121 -26.41 -3.38 11.04
C ARG A 121 -26.25 -3.97 9.64
N GLN A 122 -26.40 -3.16 8.59
CA GLN A 122 -26.22 -3.59 7.21
C GLN A 122 -24.77 -4.04 6.93
N ARG A 123 -23.79 -3.30 7.46
CA ARG A 123 -22.36 -3.61 7.32
C ARG A 123 -21.98 -4.90 8.06
N LEU A 124 -22.54 -5.12 9.25
CA LEU A 124 -22.33 -6.34 10.03
C LEU A 124 -22.96 -7.56 9.35
N GLU A 125 -24.17 -7.41 8.80
CA GLU A 125 -24.85 -8.47 8.06
C GLU A 125 -24.09 -8.85 6.79
N ALA A 126 -23.58 -7.85 6.06
CA ALA A 126 -22.74 -8.07 4.88
C ALA A 126 -21.47 -8.87 5.24
N ARG A 127 -20.81 -8.51 6.35
CA ARG A 127 -19.62 -9.23 6.84
C ARG A 127 -19.95 -10.67 7.25
N LYS A 128 -21.08 -10.90 7.91
CA LYS A 128 -21.55 -12.24 8.30
C LYS A 128 -21.86 -13.11 7.07
N ARG A 129 -22.52 -12.55 6.05
CA ARG A 129 -22.81 -13.24 4.79
C ARG A 129 -21.53 -13.62 4.04
N LEU A 130 -20.55 -12.71 3.99
CA LEU A 130 -19.25 -13.00 3.36
C LEU A 130 -18.52 -14.17 4.04
N LEU A 131 -18.52 -14.19 5.38
CA LEU A 131 -17.87 -15.26 6.15
C LEU A 131 -18.57 -16.61 5.95
N ALA A 132 -19.90 -16.63 5.91
CA ALA A 132 -20.69 -17.82 5.62
C ALA A 132 -20.44 -18.34 4.19
N ALA A 133 -20.37 -17.44 3.20
CA ALA A 133 -20.04 -17.80 1.83
C ALA A 133 -18.62 -18.39 1.70
N LYS A 134 -17.62 -17.82 2.41
CA LYS A 134 -16.26 -18.38 2.47
C LYS A 134 -16.24 -19.79 3.07
N ARG A 135 -16.99 -20.04 4.15
CA ARG A 135 -17.09 -21.39 4.75
C ARG A 135 -17.77 -22.36 3.80
N ALA A 136 -18.86 -21.97 3.15
CA ALA A 136 -19.55 -22.83 2.19
C ALA A 136 -18.71 -23.14 0.94
N ALA A 137 -17.93 -22.16 0.45
CA ALA A 137 -17.00 -22.38 -0.67
C ALA A 137 -15.84 -23.30 -0.27
N SER A 138 -15.30 -23.14 0.94
CA SER A 138 -14.27 -24.04 1.48
C SER A 138 -14.79 -25.47 1.63
N VAL A 139 -16.01 -25.67 2.15
CA VAL A 139 -16.62 -27.01 2.27
C VAL A 139 -16.81 -27.67 0.90
N ARG A 140 -17.21 -26.92 -0.12
CA ARG A 140 -17.32 -27.45 -1.50
C ARG A 140 -15.98 -27.87 -2.10
N GLN A 141 -14.89 -27.18 -1.72
CA GLN A 141 -13.54 -27.53 -2.16
C GLN A 141 -12.99 -28.74 -1.38
N SER A 142 -13.32 -28.87 -0.10
CA SER A 142 -12.99 -30.05 0.71
C SER A 142 -13.74 -31.31 0.26
N SER A 143 -15.04 -31.20 -0.09
CA SER A 143 -15.84 -32.36 -0.53
C SER A 143 -15.53 -32.83 -1.96
N ALA A 144 -14.83 -32.04 -2.78
CA ALA A 144 -14.45 -32.40 -4.15
C ALA A 144 -13.08 -33.08 -4.25
N THR A 145 -12.36 -33.27 -3.14
CA THR A 145 -11.03 -33.91 -3.11
C THR A 145 -10.97 -35.20 -2.29
N GLU A 146 -12.06 -35.63 -1.65
CA GLU A 146 -12.13 -36.85 -0.84
C GLU A 146 -12.40 -38.13 -1.67
N SER A 147 -11.91 -38.19 -2.92
CA SER A 147 -12.07 -39.39 -3.78
C SER A 147 -10.84 -39.74 -4.61
N ALA A 148 -9.70 -39.08 -4.42
CA ALA A 148 -8.57 -39.21 -5.33
C ALA A 148 -7.19 -39.45 -4.69
N ASP A 149 -7.08 -39.75 -3.39
CA ASP A 149 -5.74 -40.00 -2.81
C ASP A 149 -5.80 -41.00 -1.64
N SER A 150 -6.18 -42.24 -1.94
CA SER A 150 -5.72 -43.39 -1.14
C SER A 150 -4.28 -43.69 -1.53
N ILE A 151 -3.31 -43.11 -0.83
CA ILE A 151 -1.91 -43.53 -0.92
C ILE A 151 -1.67 -44.55 0.19
N GLU A 152 -1.67 -45.84 -0.17
CA GLU A 152 -1.08 -46.90 0.67
C GLU A 152 0.42 -46.63 0.79
N ILE A 153 0.85 -46.23 1.98
CA ILE A 153 2.28 -46.14 2.32
C ILE A 153 2.75 -47.56 2.65
N TYR A 154 3.36 -48.23 1.68
CA TYR A 154 4.07 -49.49 1.90
C TYR A 154 5.29 -49.25 2.81
N ILE A 155 5.23 -49.81 4.02
CA ILE A 155 6.36 -49.84 4.97
C ILE A 155 7.04 -51.21 4.79
N PRO A 156 8.24 -51.29 4.18
CA PRO A 156 8.99 -52.54 4.18
C PRO A 156 9.44 -52.86 5.62
N GLU A 157 9.06 -54.05 6.08
CA GLU A 157 9.43 -54.62 7.37
C GLU A 157 10.95 -54.75 7.56
N ALA A 158 11.34 -54.72 8.83
CA ALA A 158 12.68 -54.67 9.36
C ALA A 158 13.66 -55.75 8.85
N GLN A 159 14.94 -55.38 8.81
CA GLN A 159 16.02 -56.35 9.05
C GLN A 159 16.84 -55.93 10.26
N THR A 160 16.60 -56.67 11.33
CA THR A 160 17.46 -56.90 12.48
C THR A 160 18.75 -57.61 12.03
N ARG A 161 19.93 -57.14 12.46
CA ARG A 161 21.22 -57.86 12.66
C ARG A 161 22.33 -56.80 12.76
N LEU A 162 23.26 -56.76 13.72
CA LEU A 162 23.70 -57.64 14.80
C LEU A 162 24.20 -56.75 15.94
#